data_AF-A0A1H6U9U0-F1
#
_entry.id   AF-A0A1H6U9U0-F1
#
_cell.length_a   1.000
_cell.length_b   1.000
_cell.length_c   1.000
_cell.angle_alpha   90.00
_cell.angle_beta   90.00
_cell.angle_gamma   90.00
#
_symmetry.space_group_name_H-M   'P 1'
#
loop_
_entity.id
_entity.type
_entity.pdbx_description
1 polymer ?
#
loop_
_entity_poly.entity_id
_entity_poly.type
_entity_poly.pdbx_seq_one_letter_code
_entity_poly.pdbx_strand_id
1 'polypeptide(L)'
;MHVSPLHVLFVEGIMKHKVYRFNHMPKNLLLIGGILLGITNSAISQHLQGIAMGNYSGTQALYHNPAFVSDSRYSVYVNLVGSQLYTANSGVRYNAPYSFLSLITNQVSNEYRSEKGAVLFPRAYLKERLNGRDKWLNAGGDTRLPSIMFGLFKNKIGVGLSTRVRYYVNGSGITEPLARLLSKTTRETDLQGQTFTDQSGKLNVNALAEVAMTIGGVVIDNESDFLKVGVTIKRLVGLYNANAEVRNSSYSIQPDPAWANRRYLIDAGNIDVKYGITKDEAFQDFRPSVSWLLGNSPAGSGWGLDLGAVYEYRPDINKYSYTEKGIRMHDASKNKYLYRIAVSLTDLGRVHFKNPTYLLQQEVKTTGGILRYDDFQNLQGSEGAFIAINRALGASGSQTADFHSILPMAFQASVDYNIQPKIYVNALWVQNLIPQSAFGMRAESMLSVTPRYEHKWYEISVPVSIMNRYSSPAIGLAMRAGPLWFGTDHLTGLLNIGNPKSFNLYFGLSAGLFRRPPEMANKCWPAEKSWLRRIFSRRDSF
;
A
#
# COMPACT_ATOMS: atom_id res chain seq x y z
N MET A 1 13.36 -6.50 -31.11
CA MET A 1 12.36 -6.18 -30.08
C MET A 1 12.56 -7.17 -28.95
N HIS A 2 12.75 -6.76 -27.69
CA HIS A 2 12.52 -7.65 -26.54
C HIS A 2 11.98 -6.89 -25.33
N VAL A 3 11.04 -7.56 -24.69
CA VAL A 3 10.30 -7.21 -23.47
C VAL A 3 11.27 -6.96 -22.31
N SER A 4 11.11 -5.84 -21.57
CA SER A 4 11.64 -5.79 -20.20
C SER A 4 10.62 -6.44 -19.25
N PRO A 5 11.04 -7.02 -18.11
CA PRO A 5 10.13 -7.79 -17.24
C PRO A 5 8.84 -7.07 -16.77
N LEU A 6 8.80 -5.73 -16.82
CA LEU A 6 7.58 -4.96 -16.49
C LEU A 6 6.45 -5.07 -17.53
N HIS A 7 6.69 -5.55 -18.75
CA HIS A 7 5.71 -5.44 -19.85
C HIS A 7 4.60 -6.51 -19.86
N VAL A 8 4.73 -7.61 -19.11
CA VAL A 8 3.87 -8.80 -19.29
C VAL A 8 2.51 -8.70 -18.57
N LEU A 9 2.43 -7.96 -17.47
CA LEU A 9 1.36 -8.13 -16.47
C LEU A 9 0.00 -7.45 -16.78
N PHE A 10 -0.09 -6.62 -17.82
CA PHE A 10 -0.95 -5.43 -17.70
C PHE A 10 -2.32 -5.44 -18.37
N VAL A 11 -2.59 -6.27 -19.38
CA VAL A 11 -3.21 -5.71 -20.61
C VAL A 11 -4.74 -5.77 -20.80
N GLU A 12 -5.49 -6.82 -20.42
CA GLU A 12 -6.78 -7.15 -21.12
C GLU A 12 -8.12 -6.67 -20.50
N GLY A 13 -9.08 -6.24 -21.36
CA GLY A 13 -10.53 -6.21 -21.03
C GLY A 13 -11.43 -4.96 -21.28
N ILE A 14 -11.76 -4.63 -22.55
CA ILE A 14 -13.13 -4.26 -23.07
C ILE A 14 -13.80 -2.90 -22.62
N MET A 15 -14.71 -2.34 -23.44
CA MET A 15 -14.69 -0.92 -23.91
C MET A 15 -16.04 -0.12 -23.93
N LYS A 16 -15.98 1.24 -23.99
CA LYS A 16 -17.05 2.26 -24.31
C LYS A 16 -18.10 2.57 -23.21
N HIS A 17 -18.79 3.72 -23.13
CA HIS A 17 -19.01 4.90 -24.04
C HIS A 17 -18.92 6.30 -23.31
N LYS A 18 -19.38 7.41 -23.94
CA LYS A 18 -19.12 8.85 -23.57
C LYS A 18 -20.36 9.64 -23.07
N VAL A 19 -20.15 10.81 -22.39
CA VAL A 19 -20.69 12.16 -22.76
C VAL A 19 -20.15 13.33 -21.89
N TYR A 20 -19.87 14.47 -22.55
CA TYR A 20 -19.55 15.90 -22.25
C TYR A 20 -19.31 16.54 -20.84
N ARG A 21 -18.83 17.81 -20.87
CA ARG A 21 -18.31 18.69 -19.78
C ARG A 21 -19.13 19.98 -19.59
N PHE A 22 -18.95 20.68 -18.46
CA PHE A 22 -19.07 22.15 -18.37
C PHE A 22 -18.04 22.79 -17.40
N ASN A 23 -17.96 24.13 -17.43
CA ASN A 23 -17.02 25.05 -16.75
C ASN A 23 -17.83 26.16 -16.03
N HIS A 24 -17.35 27.00 -15.09
CA HIS A 24 -16.10 27.22 -14.31
C HIS A 24 -16.46 28.25 -13.19
N MET A 25 -15.63 28.47 -12.14
CA MET A 25 -15.42 29.78 -11.45
C MET A 25 -14.34 29.71 -10.31
N PRO A 26 -13.87 30.83 -9.69
CA PRO A 26 -12.45 30.97 -9.31
C PRO A 26 -12.09 31.02 -7.79
N LYS A 27 -10.78 31.19 -7.59
CA LYS A 27 -9.99 31.29 -6.34
C LYS A 27 -10.35 32.49 -5.47
N ASN A 28 -10.29 32.33 -4.14
CA ASN A 28 -9.61 33.27 -3.20
C ASN A 28 -9.63 32.72 -1.76
N LEU A 29 -8.58 31.98 -1.37
CA LEU A 29 -8.34 31.55 0.03
C LEU A 29 -6.90 31.01 0.20
N LEU A 30 -5.92 31.92 0.26
CA LEU A 30 -4.48 31.62 0.32
C LEU A 30 -3.72 32.57 1.25
N LEU A 31 -3.86 32.42 2.57
CA LEU A 31 -2.98 33.11 3.53
C LEU A 31 -2.71 32.39 4.88
N ILE A 32 -3.34 31.25 5.16
CA ILE A 32 -3.17 30.53 6.45
C ILE A 32 -2.19 29.34 6.35
N GLY A 33 -1.84 28.90 5.13
CA GLY A 33 -0.98 27.72 4.89
C GLY A 33 0.53 27.91 5.11
N GLY A 34 0.98 29.00 5.75
CA GLY A 34 2.39 29.41 5.75
C GLY A 34 3.35 28.60 6.63
N ILE A 35 2.88 28.09 7.78
CA ILE A 35 3.76 27.62 8.87
C ILE A 35 4.04 26.10 8.84
N LEU A 36 3.32 25.33 8.02
CA LEU A 36 3.47 23.86 7.90
C LEU A 36 4.50 23.39 6.86
N LEU A 37 5.28 24.30 6.24
CA LEU A 37 6.10 24.01 5.06
C LEU A 37 7.56 23.58 5.34
N GLY A 38 7.91 23.26 6.58
CA GLY A 38 9.27 22.87 6.99
C GLY A 38 9.42 21.39 7.38
N ILE A 39 9.55 20.48 6.40
CA ILE A 39 10.28 19.18 6.41
C ILE A 39 9.89 18.40 5.13
N THR A 40 10.81 18.25 4.17
CA THR A 40 10.55 17.61 2.87
C THR A 40 11.15 16.20 2.77
N ASN A 41 10.32 15.16 2.65
CA ASN A 41 10.73 13.75 2.50
C ASN A 41 9.70 12.96 1.66
N SER A 42 10.08 11.87 0.96
CA SER A 42 9.24 11.18 -0.07
C SER A 42 9.05 9.64 0.12
N ALA A 43 7.80 9.10 0.05
CA ALA A 43 7.35 7.67 0.00
C ALA A 43 5.78 7.50 0.00
N ILE A 44 5.22 6.45 -0.66
CA ILE A 44 3.80 6.32 -1.16
C ILE A 44 3.38 4.82 -1.35
N SER A 45 2.13 4.28 -1.41
CA SER A 45 0.71 4.55 -1.01
C SER A 45 -0.03 3.19 -0.86
N GLN A 46 -0.91 2.99 0.14
CA GLN A 46 -1.36 1.62 0.52
C GLN A 46 -2.77 1.52 1.15
N HIS A 47 -3.60 2.57 1.07
CA HIS A 47 -4.62 2.81 2.11
C HIS A 47 -6.10 2.53 1.76
N LEU A 48 -6.44 2.08 0.55
CA LEU A 48 -7.84 1.75 0.13
C LEU A 48 -8.91 2.74 0.65
N GLN A 49 -8.60 4.04 0.65
CA GLN A 49 -9.28 5.02 1.51
C GLN A 49 -10.79 5.15 1.23
N GLY A 50 -11.21 4.90 -0.02
CA GLY A 50 -12.63 4.87 -0.41
C GLY A 50 -13.43 3.64 0.07
N ILE A 51 -12.78 2.58 0.56
CA ILE A 51 -13.43 1.31 0.99
C ILE A 51 -13.16 1.00 2.46
N ALA A 52 -11.91 1.14 2.92
CA ALA A 52 -11.50 0.63 4.24
C ALA A 52 -12.07 1.43 5.43
N MET A 53 -12.52 2.68 5.21
CA MET A 53 -13.01 3.58 6.26
C MET A 53 -14.51 3.44 6.58
N GLY A 54 -15.28 2.72 5.76
CA GLY A 54 -16.73 2.51 5.95
C GLY A 54 -17.07 1.53 7.08
N ASN A 55 -18.31 1.55 7.57
CA ASN A 55 -18.78 0.65 8.64
C ASN A 55 -18.96 -0.81 8.19
N TYR A 56 -19.01 -1.04 6.88
CA TYR A 56 -19.22 -2.35 6.25
C TYR A 56 -17.95 -2.85 5.51
N SER A 57 -16.81 -2.22 5.78
CA SER A 57 -15.47 -2.56 5.24
C SER A 57 -14.92 -3.89 5.76
N GLY A 58 -15.47 -4.44 6.85
CA GLY A 58 -15.10 -5.75 7.39
C GLY A 58 -13.61 -5.84 7.75
N THR A 59 -12.92 -6.85 7.21
CA THR A 59 -11.47 -7.04 7.47
C THR A 59 -10.61 -5.93 6.87
N GLN A 60 -11.12 -5.12 5.92
CA GLN A 60 -10.32 -4.06 5.29
C GLN A 60 -9.98 -2.94 6.27
N ALA A 61 -10.84 -2.68 7.26
CA ALA A 61 -10.58 -1.71 8.33
C ALA A 61 -9.47 -2.14 9.31
N LEU A 62 -9.20 -3.44 9.44
CA LEU A 62 -8.22 -3.95 10.42
C LEU A 62 -6.79 -3.50 10.10
N TYR A 63 -6.48 -3.29 8.82
CA TYR A 63 -5.21 -2.73 8.33
C TYR A 63 -5.02 -1.24 8.66
N HIS A 64 -6.06 -0.57 9.16
CA HIS A 64 -6.00 0.80 9.66
C HIS A 64 -6.06 0.84 11.17
N ASN A 65 -7.02 0.14 11.78
CA ASN A 65 -7.13 0.09 13.23
C ASN A 65 -7.69 -1.27 13.68
N PRO A 66 -6.91 -2.08 14.43
CA PRO A 66 -7.34 -3.41 14.86
C PRO A 66 -8.60 -3.40 15.74
N ALA A 67 -8.91 -2.28 16.42
CA ALA A 67 -10.11 -2.17 17.25
C ALA A 67 -11.43 -2.30 16.44
N PHE A 68 -11.41 -2.08 15.12
CA PHE A 68 -12.57 -2.30 14.25
C PHE A 68 -13.05 -3.77 14.19
N VAL A 69 -12.27 -4.72 14.71
CA VAL A 69 -12.69 -6.11 14.86
C VAL A 69 -13.93 -6.27 15.78
N SER A 70 -14.16 -5.33 16.71
CA SER A 70 -15.28 -5.34 17.66
C SER A 70 -16.36 -4.28 17.35
N ASP A 71 -17.60 -4.56 17.75
CA ASP A 71 -18.83 -3.87 17.28
C ASP A 71 -18.94 -3.75 15.74
N SER A 72 -18.43 -4.74 14.99
CA SER A 72 -18.68 -4.86 13.55
C SER A 72 -20.18 -5.08 13.24
N ARG A 73 -20.67 -4.55 12.10
CA ARG A 73 -22.05 -4.77 11.64
C ARG A 73 -22.31 -6.21 11.13
N TYR A 74 -21.25 -7.01 11.01
CA TYR A 74 -21.30 -8.43 10.66
C TYR A 74 -21.26 -9.33 11.91
N SER A 75 -21.86 -10.52 11.82
CA SER A 75 -21.60 -11.63 12.76
C SER A 75 -20.34 -12.40 12.37
N VAL A 76 -20.21 -12.68 11.07
CA VAL A 76 -19.04 -13.25 10.39
C VAL A 76 -18.83 -12.49 9.08
N TYR A 77 -17.59 -12.14 8.76
CA TYR A 77 -17.17 -11.54 7.50
C TYR A 77 -15.97 -12.31 6.93
N VAL A 78 -15.94 -12.50 5.62
CA VAL A 78 -14.90 -13.22 4.88
C VAL A 78 -14.45 -12.41 3.67
N ASN A 79 -13.16 -12.09 3.59
CA ASN A 79 -12.52 -11.71 2.34
C ASN A 79 -12.09 -12.99 1.61
N LEU A 80 -12.41 -13.12 0.31
CA LEU A 80 -11.80 -14.15 -0.52
C LEU A 80 -10.49 -13.63 -1.10
N VAL A 81 -10.55 -12.48 -1.76
CA VAL A 81 -9.40 -11.80 -2.36
C VAL A 81 -9.69 -10.31 -2.47
N GLY A 82 -8.69 -9.47 -2.22
CA GLY A 82 -8.68 -8.07 -2.60
C GLY A 82 -7.28 -7.70 -3.06
N SER A 83 -7.15 -6.95 -4.14
CA SER A 83 -5.87 -6.51 -4.69
C SER A 83 -5.85 -5.00 -4.87
N GLN A 84 -4.72 -4.38 -4.52
CA GLN A 84 -4.38 -3.01 -4.85
C GLN A 84 -3.11 -3.00 -5.69
N LEU A 85 -3.10 -2.19 -6.74
CA LEU A 85 -1.91 -1.83 -7.51
C LEU A 85 -1.69 -0.31 -7.39
N TYR A 86 -0.44 0.10 -7.21
CA TYR A 86 -0.11 1.52 -7.20
C TYR A 86 1.28 1.81 -7.76
N THR A 87 1.46 3.02 -8.26
CA THR A 87 2.75 3.60 -8.60
C THR A 87 2.69 5.11 -8.48
N ALA A 88 3.79 5.73 -8.09
CA ALA A 88 3.97 7.16 -7.93
C ALA A 88 5.46 7.49 -8.13
N ASN A 89 5.77 8.64 -8.73
CA ASN A 89 7.17 9.04 -8.91
C ASN A 89 7.32 10.58 -9.05
N SER A 90 8.55 11.08 -8.99
CA SER A 90 8.86 12.50 -9.21
C SER A 90 9.59 12.84 -10.51
N GLY A 91 10.21 11.85 -11.17
CA GLY A 91 11.11 12.04 -12.31
C GLY A 91 10.48 12.00 -13.70
N VAL A 92 9.37 11.28 -13.88
CA VAL A 92 8.64 11.15 -15.15
C VAL A 92 7.15 11.39 -14.99
N ARG A 93 6.53 11.96 -16.02
CA ARG A 93 5.08 12.03 -16.21
C ARG A 93 4.68 11.07 -17.30
N TYR A 94 3.55 10.39 -17.11
CA TYR A 94 2.89 9.68 -18.18
C TYR A 94 2.33 10.69 -19.19
N ASN A 95 2.69 10.52 -20.45
CA ASN A 95 2.39 11.39 -21.59
C ASN A 95 2.10 10.50 -22.82
N ALA A 96 1.44 9.35 -22.62
CA ALA A 96 0.90 8.56 -23.72
C ALA A 96 -0.39 9.22 -24.25
N PRO A 97 -0.72 9.02 -25.54
CA PRO A 97 -1.95 9.55 -26.13
C PRO A 97 -3.23 8.79 -25.71
N TYR A 98 -3.08 7.64 -25.05
CA TYR A 98 -4.16 6.80 -24.53
C TYR A 98 -4.14 6.75 -22.99
N SER A 99 -5.25 6.37 -22.35
CA SER A 99 -5.34 6.35 -20.89
C SER A 99 -4.73 5.09 -20.28
N PHE A 100 -4.30 5.18 -19.02
CA PHE A 100 -3.81 4.01 -18.28
C PHE A 100 -4.91 2.94 -18.13
N LEU A 101 -6.17 3.36 -17.95
CA LEU A 101 -7.33 2.46 -18.03
C LEU A 101 -7.38 1.72 -19.38
N SER A 102 -7.24 2.42 -20.51
CA SER A 102 -7.27 1.78 -21.84
C SER A 102 -6.08 0.85 -22.09
N LEU A 103 -4.94 1.08 -21.43
CA LEU A 103 -3.78 0.20 -21.44
C LEU A 103 -4.01 -1.09 -20.62
N ILE A 104 -4.73 -1.01 -19.48
CA ILE A 104 -5.08 -2.20 -18.68
C ILE A 104 -6.31 -2.97 -19.15
N THR A 105 -6.94 -2.52 -20.23
CA THR A 105 -8.17 -3.10 -20.79
C THR A 105 -8.07 -3.41 -22.28
N ASN A 106 -6.87 -3.30 -22.85
CA ASN A 106 -6.57 -3.52 -24.27
C ASN A 106 -7.48 -2.71 -25.20
N GLN A 107 -8.00 -1.57 -24.71
CA GLN A 107 -8.83 -0.63 -25.46
C GLN A 107 -7.99 0.38 -26.26
N VAL A 108 -6.66 0.30 -26.18
CA VAL A 108 -5.76 1.17 -26.92
C VAL A 108 -6.08 1.10 -28.42
N SER A 109 -6.22 2.27 -29.05
CA SER A 109 -6.51 2.43 -30.47
C SER A 109 -5.47 1.72 -31.35
N ASN A 110 -5.91 1.21 -32.51
CA ASN A 110 -5.06 0.47 -33.44
C ASN A 110 -3.90 1.32 -34.01
N GLU A 111 -4.04 2.64 -34.03
CA GLU A 111 -2.97 3.58 -34.39
C GLU A 111 -1.74 3.52 -33.46
N TYR A 112 -1.90 3.00 -32.23
CA TYR A 112 -0.83 2.78 -31.25
C TYR A 112 -0.53 1.29 -31.04
N ARG A 113 -0.74 0.47 -32.07
CA ARG A 113 -0.39 -0.96 -32.09
C ARG A 113 0.61 -1.25 -33.19
N SER A 114 1.44 -2.27 -32.94
CA SER A 114 2.19 -2.94 -33.99
C SER A 114 1.26 -3.80 -34.86
N GLU A 115 1.72 -4.18 -36.04
CA GLU A 115 1.06 -5.15 -36.94
C GLU A 115 0.70 -6.46 -36.24
N LYS A 116 1.44 -6.84 -35.20
CA LYS A 116 1.20 -8.03 -34.35
C LYS A 116 0.23 -7.75 -33.19
N GLY A 117 -0.58 -6.70 -33.26
CA GLY A 117 -1.57 -6.29 -32.26
C GLY A 117 -1.02 -5.72 -30.94
N ALA A 118 0.25 -5.97 -30.62
CA ALA A 118 0.87 -5.50 -29.38
C ALA A 118 0.97 -3.97 -29.31
N VAL A 119 0.60 -3.39 -28.17
CA VAL A 119 0.57 -1.94 -27.92
C VAL A 119 1.98 -1.34 -27.94
N LEU A 120 2.14 -0.23 -28.65
CA LEU A 120 3.38 0.52 -28.77
C LEU A 120 3.56 1.48 -27.59
N PHE A 121 4.47 1.17 -26.66
CA PHE A 121 4.85 2.07 -25.55
C PHE A 121 6.29 2.63 -25.72
N PRO A 122 6.53 3.56 -26.67
CA PRO A 122 7.82 4.23 -26.81
C PRO A 122 8.16 5.08 -25.57
N ARG A 123 9.44 5.16 -25.22
CA ARG A 123 9.95 5.96 -24.07
C ARG A 123 9.68 7.48 -24.17
N ALA A 124 9.21 7.97 -25.31
CA ALA A 124 8.68 9.32 -25.48
C ALA A 124 7.39 9.57 -24.66
N TYR A 125 6.60 8.52 -24.39
CA TYR A 125 5.40 8.59 -23.55
C TYR A 125 5.72 8.70 -22.04
N LEU A 126 7.00 8.66 -21.66
CA LEU A 126 7.49 9.04 -20.33
C LEU A 126 8.26 10.37 -20.46
N LYS A 127 7.56 11.48 -20.19
CA LYS A 127 8.14 12.83 -20.26
C LYS A 127 8.87 13.14 -18.95
N GLU A 128 10.16 13.38 -19.04
CA GLU A 128 11.01 13.64 -17.87
C GLU A 128 10.68 14.99 -17.20
N ARG A 129 11.04 15.09 -15.93
CA ARG A 129 11.00 16.30 -15.12
C ARG A 129 12.41 16.62 -14.63
N LEU A 130 13.17 17.27 -15.51
CA LEU A 130 14.46 17.85 -15.18
C LEU A 130 14.22 19.11 -14.33
N ASN A 131 14.79 19.15 -13.13
CA ASN A 131 14.60 20.25 -12.18
C ASN A 131 15.70 20.34 -11.11
N GLY A 132 16.87 19.72 -11.33
CA GLY A 132 18.01 19.76 -10.42
C GLY A 132 17.77 19.19 -9.02
N ARG A 133 16.80 18.27 -8.86
CA ARG A 133 16.49 17.65 -7.55
C ARG A 133 16.31 16.15 -7.68
N ASP A 134 16.75 15.44 -6.65
CA ASP A 134 16.65 13.98 -6.51
C ASP A 134 15.27 13.43 -6.84
N LYS A 135 15.30 12.28 -7.49
CA LYS A 135 14.12 11.52 -7.87
C LYS A 135 13.82 10.46 -6.84
N TRP A 136 12.54 10.10 -6.83
CA TRP A 136 12.01 8.97 -6.09
C TRP A 136 10.98 8.26 -6.97
N LEU A 137 10.86 6.96 -6.73
CA LEU A 137 9.92 6.03 -7.35
C LEU A 137 9.31 5.22 -6.22
N ASN A 138 7.99 5.10 -6.16
CA ASN A 138 7.30 4.25 -5.21
C ASN A 138 6.22 3.50 -5.98
N ALA A 139 6.40 2.21 -6.20
CA ALA A 139 5.40 1.33 -6.81
C ALA A 139 5.21 0.09 -5.95
N GLY A 140 4.10 -0.62 -6.13
CA GLY A 140 3.84 -1.82 -5.37
C GLY A 140 2.43 -2.37 -5.57
N GLY A 141 2.15 -3.42 -4.81
CA GLY A 141 0.83 -4.01 -4.72
C GLY A 141 0.60 -4.72 -3.40
N ASP A 142 -0.67 -4.81 -3.03
CA ASP A 142 -1.17 -5.44 -1.81
C ASP A 142 -2.27 -6.41 -2.21
N THR A 143 -2.00 -7.71 -2.16
CA THR A 143 -3.01 -8.77 -2.35
C THR A 143 -3.38 -9.37 -1.00
N ARG A 144 -4.56 -8.96 -0.51
CA ARG A 144 -5.21 -9.45 0.70
C ARG A 144 -5.93 -10.75 0.33
N LEU A 145 -5.37 -11.86 0.80
CA LEU A 145 -5.79 -13.22 0.51
C LEU A 145 -6.94 -13.63 1.46
N PRO A 146 -7.38 -14.90 1.53
CA PRO A 146 -8.47 -15.30 2.40
C PRO A 146 -8.29 -14.84 3.86
N SER A 147 -9.31 -14.14 4.37
CA SER A 147 -9.35 -13.65 5.74
C SER A 147 -10.76 -13.76 6.30
N ILE A 148 -10.87 -13.95 7.60
CA ILE A 148 -12.14 -14.09 8.32
C ILE A 148 -12.13 -13.23 9.58
N MET A 149 -13.27 -12.64 9.89
CA MET A 149 -13.51 -11.89 11.12
C MET A 149 -14.86 -12.27 11.71
N PHE A 150 -14.91 -12.51 13.02
CA PHE A 150 -16.13 -12.90 13.74
C PHE A 150 -16.18 -12.31 15.15
N GLY A 151 -17.41 -12.07 15.64
CA GLY A 151 -17.65 -11.40 16.92
C GLY A 151 -18.18 -12.33 18.02
N LEU A 152 -17.36 -12.54 19.04
CA LEU A 152 -17.67 -13.31 20.26
C LEU A 152 -18.44 -12.44 21.28
N PHE A 153 -19.07 -13.07 22.28
CA PHE A 153 -19.76 -12.41 23.41
C PHE A 153 -20.69 -11.25 22.98
N LYS A 154 -21.65 -11.53 22.08
CA LYS A 154 -22.53 -10.54 21.42
C LYS A 154 -21.76 -9.34 20.81
N ASN A 155 -20.56 -9.58 20.28
CA ASN A 155 -19.63 -8.62 19.65
C ASN A 155 -18.79 -7.73 20.59
N LYS A 156 -18.80 -7.99 21.90
CA LYS A 156 -17.93 -7.28 22.86
C LYS A 156 -16.45 -7.65 22.71
N ILE A 157 -16.15 -8.81 22.13
CA ILE A 157 -14.82 -9.20 21.66
C ILE A 157 -14.94 -9.60 20.19
N GLY A 158 -13.99 -9.15 19.37
CA GLY A 158 -13.84 -9.58 17.98
C GLY A 158 -12.51 -10.29 17.75
N VAL A 159 -12.52 -11.29 16.88
CA VAL A 159 -11.33 -12.01 16.42
C VAL A 159 -11.26 -11.93 14.89
N GLY A 160 -10.07 -11.68 14.36
CA GLY A 160 -9.77 -11.68 12.93
C GLY A 160 -8.54 -12.55 12.64
N LEU A 161 -8.58 -13.28 11.53
CA LEU A 161 -7.43 -13.96 10.94
C LEU A 161 -7.29 -13.47 9.50
N SER A 162 -6.12 -12.98 9.11
CA SER A 162 -5.90 -12.50 7.74
C SER A 162 -4.59 -12.99 7.14
N THR A 163 -4.60 -13.18 5.82
CA THR A 163 -3.43 -13.52 5.02
C THR A 163 -3.23 -12.47 3.93
N ARG A 164 -1.98 -12.17 3.60
CA ARG A 164 -1.61 -11.07 2.69
C ARG A 164 -0.29 -11.37 2.01
N VAL A 165 -0.17 -10.96 0.74
CA VAL A 165 1.11 -10.86 0.04
C VAL A 165 1.24 -9.44 -0.46
N ARG A 166 2.34 -8.79 -0.11
CA ARG A 166 2.58 -7.37 -0.40
C ARG A 166 3.98 -7.14 -0.98
N TYR A 167 4.08 -6.36 -2.04
CA TYR A 167 5.34 -6.08 -2.73
C TYR A 167 5.52 -4.60 -3.04
N TYR A 168 6.79 -4.17 -3.03
CA TYR A 168 7.19 -2.77 -3.02
C TYR A 168 8.44 -2.56 -3.85
N VAL A 169 8.49 -1.42 -4.55
CA VAL A 169 9.65 -0.87 -5.25
C VAL A 169 9.80 0.56 -4.76
N ASN A 170 10.76 0.81 -3.87
CA ASN A 170 11.05 2.10 -3.26
C ASN A 170 12.43 2.61 -3.73
N GLY A 171 12.43 3.55 -4.67
CA GLY A 171 13.57 4.36 -5.08
C GLY A 171 13.57 5.70 -4.35
N SER A 172 14.68 6.10 -3.73
CA SER A 172 14.82 7.38 -3.02
C SER A 172 16.25 7.94 -3.07
N GLY A 173 16.39 9.26 -3.15
CA GLY A 173 17.68 9.94 -3.24
C GLY A 173 18.41 9.70 -4.56
N ILE A 174 17.67 9.43 -5.65
CA ILE A 174 18.26 9.10 -6.94
C ILE A 174 18.60 10.40 -7.67
N THR A 175 19.89 10.69 -7.76
CA THR A 175 20.43 11.86 -8.49
C THR A 175 19.85 12.00 -9.91
N GLU A 176 19.67 13.25 -10.38
CA GLU A 176 18.93 13.52 -11.62
C GLU A 176 19.51 12.85 -12.88
N PRO A 177 20.85 12.84 -13.13
CA PRO A 177 21.43 12.12 -14.28
C PRO A 177 21.23 10.60 -14.18
N LEU A 178 21.49 9.99 -13.01
CA LEU A 178 21.24 8.56 -12.77
C LEU A 178 19.76 8.19 -13.01
N ALA A 179 18.82 9.06 -12.64
CA ALA A 179 17.40 8.85 -12.92
C ALA A 179 17.07 8.93 -14.43
N ARG A 180 17.71 9.83 -15.20
CA ARG A 180 17.60 9.84 -16.67
C ARG A 180 18.17 8.56 -17.27
N LEU A 181 19.35 8.11 -16.82
CA LEU A 181 19.96 6.85 -17.25
C LEU A 181 19.02 5.65 -17.04
N LEU A 182 18.38 5.56 -15.86
CA LEU A 182 17.40 4.51 -15.58
C LEU A 182 16.13 4.59 -16.45
N SER A 183 15.68 5.80 -16.84
CA SER A 183 14.47 5.97 -17.66
C SER A 183 14.72 5.86 -19.17
N LYS A 184 15.88 6.29 -19.66
CA LYS A 184 16.18 6.47 -21.09
C LYS A 184 17.30 5.56 -21.61
N THR A 185 18.11 4.99 -20.72
CA THR A 185 19.32 4.18 -20.97
C THR A 185 20.41 4.91 -21.75
N THR A 186 21.53 4.23 -22.03
CA THR A 186 22.71 4.75 -22.76
C THR A 186 22.47 5.27 -24.18
N ARG A 187 21.22 5.27 -24.66
CA ARG A 187 20.80 5.82 -25.96
C ARG A 187 20.37 7.29 -25.90
N GLU A 188 20.24 7.86 -24.71
CA GLU A 188 19.93 9.28 -24.54
C GLU A 188 21.17 10.11 -24.88
N THR A 189 21.12 10.90 -25.95
CA THR A 189 22.25 11.70 -26.45
C THR A 189 22.76 12.70 -25.41
N ASP A 190 21.85 13.30 -24.64
CA ASP A 190 22.17 14.25 -23.56
C ASP A 190 23.04 13.67 -22.43
N LEU A 191 23.17 12.34 -22.34
CA LEU A 191 23.97 11.65 -21.32
C LEU A 191 25.30 11.13 -21.86
N GLN A 192 25.57 11.27 -23.16
CA GLN A 192 26.75 10.76 -23.82
C GLN A 192 27.89 11.79 -23.80
N GLY A 193 29.14 11.32 -23.72
CA GLY A 193 30.33 12.18 -23.73
C GLY A 193 30.49 13.09 -22.50
N GLN A 194 29.67 12.94 -21.47
CA GLN A 194 29.74 13.65 -20.20
C GLN A 194 30.06 12.69 -19.05
N THR A 195 30.79 13.19 -18.05
CA THR A 195 31.08 12.48 -16.80
C THR A 195 30.22 13.08 -15.69
N PHE A 196 29.37 12.27 -15.08
CA PHE A 196 28.54 12.65 -13.95
C PHE A 196 29.21 12.20 -12.66
N THR A 197 29.61 13.15 -11.81
CA THR A 197 30.18 12.88 -10.47
C THR A 197 29.08 12.82 -9.41
N ASP A 198 29.45 12.39 -8.20
CA ASP A 198 28.62 12.49 -6.98
C ASP A 198 27.23 11.82 -7.10
N GLN A 199 27.14 10.84 -7.98
CA GLN A 199 25.90 10.11 -8.25
C GLN A 199 25.59 9.20 -7.07
N SER A 200 24.35 9.30 -6.60
CA SER A 200 23.80 8.48 -5.53
C SER A 200 22.36 8.10 -5.82
N GLY A 201 21.90 7.06 -5.12
CA GLY A 201 20.54 6.55 -5.23
C GLY A 201 20.34 5.24 -4.49
N LYS A 202 19.21 5.09 -3.80
CA LYS A 202 18.80 3.83 -3.16
C LYS A 202 17.57 3.27 -3.85
N LEU A 203 17.61 2.02 -4.29
CA LEU A 203 16.51 1.24 -4.84
C LEU A 203 16.29 0.00 -3.98
N ASN A 204 15.06 -0.23 -3.53
CA ASN A 204 14.69 -1.36 -2.69
C ASN A 204 13.42 -2.03 -3.24
N VAL A 205 13.56 -3.27 -3.68
CA VAL A 205 12.47 -4.19 -4.01
C VAL A 205 12.27 -5.15 -2.83
N ASN A 206 11.05 -5.28 -2.32
CA ASN A 206 10.71 -6.25 -1.28
C ASN A 206 9.37 -6.91 -1.64
N ALA A 207 9.27 -8.23 -1.43
CA ALA A 207 8.01 -8.97 -1.45
C ALA A 207 7.90 -9.79 -0.15
N LEU A 208 6.81 -9.58 0.58
CA LEU A 208 6.53 -10.20 1.88
C LEU A 208 5.20 -10.93 1.86
N ALA A 209 5.14 -12.12 2.48
CA ALA A 209 3.92 -12.76 2.90
C ALA A 209 3.65 -12.47 4.39
N GLU A 210 2.37 -12.31 4.76
CA GLU A 210 1.94 -12.02 6.12
C GLU A 210 0.80 -12.97 6.52
N VAL A 211 0.88 -13.53 7.71
CA VAL A 211 -0.23 -14.22 8.39
C VAL A 211 -0.46 -13.48 9.70
N ALA A 212 -1.67 -12.96 9.92
CA ALA A 212 -1.97 -12.07 11.02
C ALA A 212 -3.19 -12.52 11.83
N MET A 213 -3.12 -12.32 13.14
CA MET A 213 -4.23 -12.51 14.08
C MET A 213 -4.53 -11.17 14.73
N THR A 214 -5.78 -10.72 14.61
CA THR A 214 -6.31 -9.51 15.25
C THR A 214 -7.24 -9.90 16.38
N ILE A 215 -7.08 -9.29 17.55
CA ILE A 215 -8.00 -9.39 18.68
C ILE A 215 -8.30 -7.99 19.22
N GLY A 216 -9.55 -7.76 19.63
CA GLY A 216 -9.97 -6.47 20.15
C GLY A 216 -11.34 -6.54 20.80
N GLY A 217 -11.68 -5.53 21.59
CA GLY A 217 -12.89 -5.53 22.38
C GLY A 217 -13.29 -4.16 22.91
N VAL A 218 -14.53 -4.13 23.41
CA VAL A 218 -15.16 -2.94 24.00
C VAL A 218 -14.70 -2.80 25.45
N VAL A 219 -14.14 -1.62 25.77
CA VAL A 219 -13.61 -1.26 27.09
C VAL A 219 -14.61 -0.37 27.85
N ILE A 220 -15.27 0.56 27.15
CA ILE A 220 -16.32 1.43 27.70
C ILE A 220 -17.55 1.30 26.82
N ASP A 221 -18.70 1.10 27.45
CA ASP A 221 -20.01 0.87 26.83
C ASP A 221 -21.07 1.61 27.68
N ASN A 222 -20.88 2.93 27.80
CA ASN A 222 -21.77 3.83 28.53
C ASN A 222 -22.88 4.34 27.59
N GLU A 223 -23.79 5.19 28.07
CA GLU A 223 -24.89 5.70 27.24
C GLU A 223 -24.38 6.59 26.07
N SER A 224 -23.70 7.70 26.38
CA SER A 224 -23.12 8.60 25.37
C SER A 224 -21.76 8.15 24.82
N ASP A 225 -21.00 7.38 25.61
CA ASP A 225 -19.56 7.20 25.42
C ASP A 225 -19.17 5.74 25.24
N PHE A 226 -18.50 5.46 24.12
CA PHE A 226 -18.10 4.11 23.75
C PHE A 226 -16.63 4.07 23.33
N LEU A 227 -15.86 3.17 23.91
CA LEU A 227 -14.43 2.98 23.64
C LEU A 227 -14.14 1.51 23.37
N LYS A 228 -13.43 1.22 22.28
CA LYS A 228 -12.91 -0.10 21.96
C LYS A 228 -11.43 -0.04 21.58
N VAL A 229 -10.69 -1.11 21.86
CA VAL A 229 -9.26 -1.24 21.56
C VAL A 229 -8.99 -2.55 20.83
N GLY A 230 -7.83 -2.65 20.17
CA GLY A 230 -7.40 -3.87 19.52
C GLY A 230 -5.90 -3.93 19.26
N VAL A 231 -5.44 -5.14 18.95
CA VAL A 231 -4.06 -5.50 18.64
C VAL A 231 -4.07 -6.47 17.46
N THR A 232 -3.17 -6.29 16.49
CA THR A 232 -2.86 -7.31 15.48
C THR A 232 -1.42 -7.80 15.68
N ILE A 233 -1.23 -9.10 15.77
CA ILE A 233 0.10 -9.75 15.71
C ILE A 233 0.26 -10.35 14.31
N LYS A 234 1.38 -10.06 13.65
CA LYS A 234 1.71 -10.53 12.29
C LYS A 234 2.95 -11.41 12.31
N ARG A 235 2.86 -12.63 11.78
CA ARG A 235 4.03 -13.40 11.34
C ARG A 235 4.36 -12.98 9.92
N LEU A 236 5.62 -12.61 9.69
CA LEU A 236 6.11 -12.11 8.42
C LEU A 236 7.08 -13.10 7.80
N VAL A 237 7.00 -13.27 6.49
CA VAL A 237 7.97 -14.06 5.72
C VAL A 237 8.43 -13.27 4.50
N GLY A 238 9.74 -13.11 4.36
CA GLY A 238 10.37 -12.49 3.21
C GLY A 238 10.44 -13.50 2.07
N LEU A 239 9.66 -13.25 1.01
CA LEU A 239 9.69 -14.02 -0.23
C LEU A 239 10.90 -13.62 -1.09
N TYR A 240 11.12 -12.30 -1.21
CA TYR A 240 12.17 -11.74 -2.05
C TYR A 240 12.57 -10.35 -1.57
N ASN A 241 13.87 -10.07 -1.62
CA ASN A 241 14.46 -8.75 -1.55
C ASN A 241 15.44 -8.58 -2.72
N ALA A 242 15.41 -7.42 -3.36
CA ALA A 242 16.54 -6.96 -4.18
C ALA A 242 16.82 -5.50 -3.82
N ASN A 243 18.07 -5.17 -3.53
CA ASN A 243 18.47 -3.84 -3.11
C ASN A 243 19.71 -3.37 -3.88
N ALA A 244 19.78 -2.06 -4.10
CA ALA A 244 20.95 -1.38 -4.64
C ALA A 244 21.05 0.01 -3.99
N GLU A 245 22.24 0.34 -3.49
CA GLU A 245 22.60 1.61 -2.90
C GLU A 245 23.89 2.09 -3.56
N VAL A 246 23.77 3.14 -4.37
CA VAL A 246 24.89 3.86 -4.99
C VAL A 246 25.21 5.07 -4.13
N ARG A 247 26.50 5.27 -3.82
CA ARG A 247 27.01 6.39 -3.03
C ARG A 247 28.18 7.04 -3.78
N ASN A 248 28.22 8.38 -3.79
CA ASN A 248 29.33 9.22 -4.27
C ASN A 248 30.08 8.70 -5.51
N SER A 249 29.36 8.06 -6.43
CA SER A 249 29.94 7.33 -7.57
C SER A 249 30.00 8.23 -8.79
N SER A 250 30.85 7.90 -9.77
CA SER A 250 30.91 8.62 -11.03
C SER A 250 30.77 7.68 -12.22
N TYR A 251 30.09 8.14 -13.27
CA TYR A 251 29.99 7.42 -14.53
C TYR A 251 30.01 8.35 -15.74
N SER A 252 30.44 7.81 -16.88
CA SER A 252 30.30 8.42 -18.19
C SER A 252 29.70 7.40 -19.17
N ILE A 253 29.06 7.89 -20.23
CA ILE A 253 28.50 7.04 -21.29
C ILE A 253 29.31 7.28 -22.56
N GLN A 254 30.06 6.25 -22.96
CA GLN A 254 31.02 6.31 -24.06
C GLN A 254 30.61 5.31 -25.16
N PRO A 255 30.91 5.58 -26.44
CA PRO A 255 30.77 4.58 -27.50
C PRO A 255 31.62 3.34 -27.19
N ASP A 256 31.11 2.16 -27.52
CA ASP A 256 31.79 0.88 -27.30
C ASP A 256 32.62 0.49 -28.54
N PRO A 257 33.97 0.46 -28.46
CA PRO A 257 34.84 0.10 -29.57
C PRO A 257 34.61 -1.34 -30.07
N ALA A 258 34.20 -2.26 -29.18
CA ALA A 258 33.92 -3.65 -29.55
C ALA A 258 32.74 -3.79 -30.52
N TRP A 259 31.86 -2.77 -30.58
CA TRP A 259 30.73 -2.67 -31.50
C TRP A 259 30.95 -1.62 -32.61
N ALA A 260 32.20 -1.28 -32.90
CA ALA A 260 32.57 -0.22 -33.85
C ALA A 260 31.79 1.08 -33.58
N ASN A 261 31.68 1.47 -32.30
CA ASN A 261 30.97 2.64 -31.80
C ASN A 261 29.44 2.67 -32.10
N ARG A 262 28.84 1.56 -32.55
CA ARG A 262 27.38 1.41 -32.79
C ARG A 262 26.57 1.14 -31.53
N ARG A 263 27.23 0.93 -30.40
CA ARG A 263 26.66 0.77 -29.05
C ARG A 263 27.41 1.66 -28.07
N TYR A 264 26.90 1.75 -26.85
CA TYR A 264 27.48 2.54 -25.76
C TYR A 264 27.62 1.67 -24.52
N LEU A 265 28.77 1.80 -23.86
CA LEU A 265 29.07 1.24 -22.56
C LEU A 265 28.89 2.30 -21.45
N ILE A 266 28.85 1.86 -20.20
CA ILE A 266 28.97 2.76 -19.04
C ILE A 266 30.35 2.52 -18.45
N ASP A 267 31.18 3.56 -18.45
CA ASP A 267 32.48 3.60 -17.79
C ASP A 267 32.30 4.29 -16.44
N ALA A 268 32.47 3.52 -15.36
CA ALA A 268 32.25 3.96 -13.99
C ALA A 268 33.59 4.22 -13.29
N GLY A 269 33.91 5.50 -13.09
CA GLY A 269 35.23 5.95 -12.64
C GLY A 269 35.47 5.70 -11.15
N ASN A 270 34.59 6.25 -10.30
CA ASN A 270 34.54 5.97 -8.86
C ASN A 270 33.29 5.14 -8.56
N ILE A 271 33.45 4.03 -7.83
CA ILE A 271 32.37 3.10 -7.54
C ILE A 271 32.34 2.87 -6.03
N ASP A 272 31.26 3.30 -5.37
CA ASP A 272 30.85 2.80 -4.05
C ASP A 272 29.40 2.34 -4.15
N VAL A 273 29.21 1.03 -4.33
CA VAL A 273 27.90 0.41 -4.46
C VAL A 273 27.74 -0.77 -3.51
N LYS A 274 26.59 -0.82 -2.82
CA LYS A 274 26.12 -2.01 -2.14
C LYS A 274 24.89 -2.54 -2.86
N TYR A 275 24.84 -3.83 -3.14
CA TYR A 275 23.67 -4.45 -3.74
C TYR A 275 23.47 -5.87 -3.22
N GLY A 276 22.24 -6.37 -3.32
CA GLY A 276 21.90 -7.74 -2.98
C GLY A 276 20.61 -8.17 -3.66
N ILE A 277 20.46 -9.47 -3.82
CA ILE A 277 19.30 -10.08 -4.48
C ILE A 277 18.97 -11.41 -3.82
N THR A 278 17.69 -11.74 -3.78
CA THR A 278 17.23 -13.07 -3.41
C THR A 278 17.18 -13.92 -4.68
N LYS A 279 17.74 -15.13 -4.64
CA LYS A 279 17.71 -16.03 -5.80
C LYS A 279 16.29 -16.52 -6.12
N ASP A 280 16.08 -16.97 -7.35
CA ASP A 280 14.76 -17.39 -7.84
C ASP A 280 14.26 -18.68 -7.16
N GLU A 281 15.16 -19.51 -6.63
CA GLU A 281 14.86 -20.69 -5.82
C GLU A 281 13.99 -20.34 -4.59
N ALA A 282 14.14 -19.14 -4.02
CA ALA A 282 13.34 -18.71 -2.87
C ALA A 282 11.83 -18.66 -3.16
N PHE A 283 11.46 -18.43 -4.42
CA PHE A 283 10.07 -18.55 -4.90
C PHE A 283 9.73 -19.98 -5.29
N GLN A 284 10.65 -20.71 -5.94
CA GLN A 284 10.42 -22.09 -6.40
C GLN A 284 10.25 -23.07 -5.22
N ASP A 285 10.91 -22.82 -4.09
CA ASP A 285 10.82 -23.57 -2.83
C ASP A 285 9.79 -22.99 -1.84
N PHE A 286 8.95 -22.06 -2.29
CA PHE A 286 7.79 -21.62 -1.51
C PHE A 286 6.85 -22.81 -1.25
N ARG A 287 6.70 -23.21 0.02
CA ARG A 287 5.75 -24.24 0.47
C ARG A 287 4.92 -23.65 1.61
N PRO A 288 3.60 -23.42 1.44
CA PRO A 288 2.77 -22.80 2.47
C PRO A 288 2.47 -23.82 3.60
N SER A 289 3.46 -24.04 4.47
CA SER A 289 3.42 -24.99 5.58
C SER A 289 3.65 -24.30 6.93
N VAL A 290 3.22 -24.95 8.01
CA VAL A 290 3.45 -24.47 9.38
C VAL A 290 4.95 -24.32 9.67
N SER A 291 5.78 -25.26 9.22
CA SER A 291 7.24 -25.19 9.39
C SER A 291 7.85 -23.99 8.67
N TRP A 292 7.46 -23.74 7.41
CA TRP A 292 7.93 -22.60 6.62
C TRP A 292 7.51 -21.25 7.23
N LEU A 293 6.30 -21.18 7.79
CA LEU A 293 5.81 -20.02 8.55
C LEU A 293 6.56 -19.83 9.88
N LEU A 294 6.92 -20.91 10.58
CA LEU A 294 7.55 -20.81 11.90
C LEU A 294 9.07 -20.58 11.84
N GLY A 295 9.84 -21.17 10.91
CA GLY A 295 11.24 -20.78 10.71
C GLY A 295 12.12 -21.68 9.84
N ASN A 296 13.35 -21.20 9.61
CA ASN A 296 14.49 -21.81 8.91
C ASN A 296 14.37 -22.11 7.40
N SER A 297 13.17 -22.26 6.83
CA SER A 297 13.02 -22.47 5.37
C SER A 297 13.00 -21.23 4.45
N PRO A 298 12.51 -20.02 4.83
CA PRO A 298 12.39 -18.89 3.90
C PRO A 298 13.66 -18.02 3.80
N ALA A 299 13.72 -17.16 2.78
CA ALA A 299 14.82 -16.20 2.57
C ALA A 299 14.92 -15.14 3.70
N GLY A 300 13.78 -14.69 4.22
CA GLY A 300 13.72 -13.87 5.42
C GLY A 300 12.50 -14.21 6.29
N SER A 301 12.55 -13.88 7.59
CA SER A 301 11.39 -14.01 8.47
C SER A 301 11.34 -12.90 9.53
N GLY A 302 10.16 -12.59 10.05
CA GLY A 302 9.97 -11.48 10.97
C GLY A 302 8.67 -11.51 11.75
N TRP A 303 8.46 -10.44 12.52
CA TRP A 303 7.23 -10.20 13.25
C TRP A 303 6.81 -8.74 13.10
N GLY A 304 5.50 -8.52 13.12
CA GLY A 304 4.87 -7.20 13.08
C GLY A 304 3.76 -7.07 14.10
N LEU A 305 3.47 -5.83 14.50
CA LEU A 305 2.42 -5.47 15.45
C LEU A 305 1.62 -4.27 14.90
N ASP A 306 0.30 -4.29 15.08
CA ASP A 306 -0.55 -3.09 15.03
C ASP A 306 -1.21 -2.89 16.39
N LEU A 307 -1.38 -1.63 16.80
CA LEU A 307 -2.11 -1.21 17.99
C LEU A 307 -3.16 -0.17 17.59
N GLY A 308 -4.33 -0.17 18.22
CA GLY A 308 -5.32 0.87 17.95
C GLY A 308 -6.46 0.97 18.95
N ALA A 309 -7.03 2.17 19.01
CA ALA A 309 -8.19 2.52 19.81
C ALA A 309 -9.21 3.30 18.96
N VAL A 310 -10.50 3.14 19.28
CA VAL A 310 -11.61 3.83 18.62
C VAL A 310 -12.60 4.30 19.69
N TYR A 311 -12.83 5.61 19.74
CA TYR A 311 -13.87 6.26 20.52
C TYR A 311 -15.06 6.62 19.61
N GLU A 312 -16.28 6.40 20.08
CA GLU A 312 -17.52 6.76 19.39
C GLU A 312 -18.44 7.54 20.35
N TYR A 313 -18.83 8.75 19.96
CA TYR A 313 -19.83 9.54 20.67
C TYR A 313 -21.24 9.24 20.12
N ARG A 314 -22.14 8.79 21.00
CA ARG A 314 -23.42 8.15 20.67
C ARG A 314 -24.60 8.81 21.41
N PRO A 315 -24.88 10.11 21.19
CA PRO A 315 -25.89 10.85 21.96
C PRO A 315 -27.30 10.25 21.85
N ASP A 316 -27.58 9.60 20.71
CA ASP A 316 -28.87 9.00 20.37
C ASP A 316 -29.00 7.51 20.74
N ILE A 317 -28.15 6.97 21.64
CA ILE A 317 -28.11 5.53 21.98
C ILE A 317 -29.47 4.92 22.36
N ASN A 318 -30.36 5.74 22.93
CA ASN A 318 -31.69 5.35 23.36
C ASN A 318 -32.57 4.91 22.16
N LYS A 319 -32.41 5.57 21.00
CA LYS A 319 -33.10 5.20 19.74
C LYS A 319 -32.64 3.84 19.17
N TYR A 320 -31.50 3.34 19.65
CA TYR A 320 -30.93 2.04 19.27
C TYR A 320 -30.98 1.02 20.42
N SER A 321 -31.66 1.33 21.53
CA SER A 321 -31.81 0.44 22.67
C SER A 321 -33.04 -0.47 22.53
N TYR A 322 -32.91 -1.74 22.92
CA TYR A 322 -34.02 -2.69 23.05
C TYR A 322 -33.81 -3.57 24.29
N THR A 323 -34.84 -4.30 24.73
CA THR A 323 -34.75 -5.22 25.87
C THR A 323 -34.98 -6.65 25.40
N GLU A 324 -33.98 -7.50 25.55
CA GLU A 324 -34.03 -8.94 25.24
C GLU A 324 -33.96 -9.72 26.55
N LYS A 325 -34.99 -10.53 26.88
CA LYS A 325 -35.00 -11.40 28.09
C LYS A 325 -34.66 -10.65 29.39
N GLY A 326 -35.20 -9.43 29.54
CA GLY A 326 -34.96 -8.58 30.72
C GLY A 326 -33.62 -7.82 30.73
N ILE A 327 -32.77 -7.98 29.71
CA ILE A 327 -31.48 -7.31 29.58
C ILE A 327 -31.58 -6.19 28.53
N ARG A 328 -31.23 -4.95 28.91
CA ARG A 328 -31.10 -3.81 27.97
C ARG A 328 -29.90 -4.03 27.06
N MET A 329 -30.11 -3.87 25.76
CA MET A 329 -29.18 -4.16 24.67
C MET A 329 -29.20 -3.05 23.62
N HIS A 330 -28.17 -2.99 22.77
CA HIS A 330 -28.06 -2.01 21.68
C HIS A 330 -28.04 -2.70 20.31
N ASP A 331 -28.74 -2.15 19.32
CA ASP A 331 -28.83 -2.72 17.98
C ASP A 331 -27.44 -2.76 17.31
N ALA A 332 -26.94 -3.99 17.12
CA ALA A 332 -25.64 -4.26 16.51
C ALA A 332 -25.67 -4.16 14.97
N SER A 333 -26.86 -4.11 14.35
CA SER A 333 -27.05 -3.91 12.91
C SER A 333 -26.97 -2.43 12.47
N LYS A 334 -26.94 -1.49 13.42
CA LYS A 334 -26.98 -0.04 13.17
C LYS A 334 -25.66 0.65 13.54
N ASN A 335 -25.34 1.68 12.77
CA ASN A 335 -24.34 2.69 13.13
C ASN A 335 -24.96 3.62 14.17
N LYS A 336 -24.30 3.79 15.31
CA LYS A 336 -24.87 4.42 16.52
C LYS A 336 -24.25 5.79 16.86
N TYR A 337 -23.14 6.15 16.20
CA TYR A 337 -22.37 7.35 16.51
C TYR A 337 -22.86 8.58 15.74
N LEU A 338 -22.68 9.75 16.35
CA LEU A 338 -22.66 11.04 15.66
C LEU A 338 -21.27 11.27 15.05
N TYR A 339 -20.22 11.03 15.84
CA TYR A 339 -18.84 11.02 15.35
C TYR A 339 -18.02 9.90 15.98
N ARG A 340 -16.99 9.45 15.24
CA ARG A 340 -16.05 8.41 15.63
C ARG A 340 -14.63 8.92 15.46
N ILE A 341 -13.81 8.81 16.50
CA ILE A 341 -12.38 9.12 16.46
C ILE A 341 -11.61 7.79 16.57
N ALA A 342 -10.74 7.52 15.61
CA ALA A 342 -9.89 6.32 15.58
C ALA A 342 -8.42 6.74 15.55
N VAL A 343 -7.59 6.13 16.41
CA VAL A 343 -6.14 6.38 16.47
C VAL A 343 -5.42 5.04 16.53
N SER A 344 -4.33 4.92 15.78
CA SER A 344 -3.60 3.66 15.59
C SER A 344 -2.12 3.88 15.33
N LEU A 345 -1.34 2.85 15.65
CA LEU A 345 0.06 2.71 15.28
C LEU A 345 0.19 1.36 14.58
N THR A 346 0.56 1.39 13.31
CA THR A 346 0.47 0.23 12.40
C THR A 346 1.85 -0.12 11.84
N ASP A 347 2.04 -1.40 11.52
CA ASP A 347 3.27 -1.95 10.94
C ASP A 347 4.54 -1.67 11.78
N LEU A 348 4.45 -1.83 13.11
CA LEU A 348 5.64 -1.89 13.96
C LEU A 348 6.33 -3.24 13.75
N GLY A 349 7.52 -3.29 13.13
CA GLY A 349 8.24 -4.55 12.99
C GLY A 349 9.39 -4.53 11.99
N ARG A 350 9.97 -5.72 11.76
CA ARG A 350 11.04 -5.95 10.79
C ARG A 350 11.08 -7.41 10.33
N VAL A 351 11.59 -7.61 9.12
CA VAL A 351 11.95 -8.92 8.54
C VAL A 351 13.47 -9.03 8.54
N HIS A 352 14.00 -10.12 9.11
CA HIS A 352 15.41 -10.48 9.08
C HIS A 352 15.67 -11.37 7.88
N PHE A 353 16.49 -10.89 6.95
CA PHE A 353 17.03 -11.65 5.82
C PHE A 353 18.42 -12.13 6.22
N LYS A 354 18.58 -13.46 6.32
CA LYS A 354 19.81 -14.11 6.83
C LYS A 354 20.06 -15.52 6.29
N ASN A 355 19.34 -15.95 5.26
CA ASN A 355 19.41 -17.30 4.72
C ASN A 355 20.42 -17.38 3.56
N PRO A 356 21.62 -17.95 3.75
CA PRO A 356 22.69 -17.91 2.73
C PRO A 356 22.38 -18.75 1.49
N THR A 357 21.45 -19.71 1.57
CA THR A 357 21.00 -20.49 0.41
C THR A 357 20.36 -19.61 -0.65
N TYR A 358 19.61 -18.58 -0.22
CA TYR A 358 18.77 -17.77 -1.10
C TYR A 358 19.24 -16.32 -1.25
N LEU A 359 20.22 -15.86 -0.48
CA LEU A 359 20.60 -14.44 -0.47
C LEU A 359 22.01 -14.23 -0.99
N LEU A 360 22.10 -13.41 -2.04
CA LEU A 360 23.33 -12.88 -2.60
C LEU A 360 23.47 -11.41 -2.20
N GLN A 361 24.67 -10.99 -1.78
CA GLN A 361 24.97 -9.61 -1.43
C GLN A 361 26.45 -9.30 -1.75
N GLN A 362 26.71 -8.11 -2.27
CA GLN A 362 28.05 -7.57 -2.43
C GLN A 362 28.10 -6.09 -2.07
N GLU A 363 29.20 -5.65 -1.48
CA GLU A 363 29.59 -4.24 -1.40
C GLU A 363 30.91 -4.08 -2.14
N VAL A 364 30.95 -3.17 -3.12
CA VAL A 364 32.09 -2.92 -3.99
C VAL A 364 32.53 -1.47 -3.84
N LYS A 365 33.79 -1.26 -3.49
CA LYS A 365 34.46 0.04 -3.42
C LYS A 365 35.73 -0.04 -4.26
N THR A 366 35.70 0.53 -5.45
CA THR A 366 36.82 0.47 -6.41
C THR A 366 36.86 1.70 -7.30
N THR A 367 37.98 1.91 -7.98
CA THR A 367 38.10 2.79 -9.14
C THR A 367 38.13 1.95 -10.41
N GLY A 368 37.41 2.40 -11.45
CA GLY A 368 37.26 1.70 -12.72
C GLY A 368 36.30 0.50 -12.67
N GLY A 369 35.31 0.50 -13.56
CA GLY A 369 34.42 -0.63 -13.84
C GLY A 369 33.65 -0.36 -15.13
N ILE A 370 33.49 -1.37 -15.98
CA ILE A 370 32.94 -1.18 -17.33
C ILE A 370 31.75 -2.11 -17.53
N LEU A 371 30.56 -1.52 -17.61
CA LEU A 371 29.32 -2.22 -17.88
C LEU A 371 29.08 -2.19 -19.40
N ARG A 372 29.41 -3.28 -20.10
CA ARG A 372 29.12 -3.42 -21.54
C ARG A 372 27.73 -3.98 -21.75
N TYR A 373 27.17 -3.77 -22.94
CA TYR A 373 25.86 -4.33 -23.29
C TYR A 373 25.85 -5.86 -23.21
N ASP A 374 26.94 -6.52 -23.63
CA ASP A 374 27.00 -7.98 -23.76
C ASP A 374 27.08 -8.71 -22.41
N ASP A 375 27.59 -8.06 -21.35
CA ASP A 375 27.61 -8.60 -19.99
C ASP A 375 26.19 -8.88 -19.44
N PHE A 376 25.19 -8.15 -19.95
CA PHE A 376 23.80 -8.22 -19.50
C PHE A 376 22.85 -8.93 -20.49
N GLN A 377 23.39 -9.71 -21.43
CA GLN A 377 22.59 -10.55 -22.33
C GLN A 377 22.39 -11.97 -21.78
N ASN A 378 21.24 -12.58 -22.10
CA ASN A 378 20.93 -13.99 -21.80
C ASN A 378 21.12 -14.37 -20.32
N LEU A 379 20.78 -13.45 -19.41
CA LEU A 379 20.92 -13.62 -17.96
C LEU A 379 20.07 -14.79 -17.45
N GLN A 380 20.71 -15.72 -16.76
CA GLN A 380 20.07 -16.86 -16.10
C GLN A 380 19.46 -16.43 -14.76
N GLY A 381 18.26 -15.83 -14.82
CA GLY A 381 17.51 -15.42 -13.63
C GLY A 381 18.18 -14.32 -12.80
N SER A 382 17.80 -14.23 -11.53
CA SER A 382 18.34 -13.25 -10.58
C SER A 382 19.81 -13.48 -10.22
N GLU A 383 20.25 -14.74 -10.08
CA GLU A 383 21.67 -15.05 -9.84
C GLU A 383 22.56 -14.71 -11.05
N GLY A 384 22.09 -15.00 -12.27
CA GLY A 384 22.79 -14.57 -13.50
C GLY A 384 22.97 -13.06 -13.57
N ALA A 385 21.96 -12.28 -13.16
CA ALA A 385 22.07 -10.82 -13.07
C ALA A 385 23.07 -10.36 -12.01
N PHE A 386 23.11 -11.00 -10.83
CA PHE A 386 24.10 -10.72 -9.78
C PHE A 386 25.54 -11.00 -10.26
N ILE A 387 25.75 -12.14 -10.92
CA ILE A 387 27.06 -12.53 -11.47
C ILE A 387 27.52 -11.56 -12.57
N ALA A 388 26.61 -11.07 -13.42
CA ALA A 388 26.92 -10.06 -14.44
C ALA A 388 27.36 -8.72 -13.82
N ILE A 389 26.67 -8.25 -12.78
CA ILE A 389 27.06 -7.02 -12.05
C ILE A 389 28.43 -7.22 -11.38
N ASN A 390 28.65 -8.35 -10.70
CA ASN A 390 29.94 -8.69 -10.09
C ASN A 390 31.08 -8.60 -11.11
N ARG A 391 30.93 -9.25 -12.29
CA ARG A 391 31.92 -9.24 -13.37
C ARG A 391 32.22 -7.82 -13.86
N ALA A 392 31.20 -7.03 -14.16
CA ALA A 392 31.36 -5.67 -14.69
C ALA A 392 32.02 -4.70 -13.69
N LEU A 393 31.92 -5.00 -12.39
CA LEU A 393 32.52 -4.23 -11.29
C LEU A 393 33.82 -4.85 -10.73
N GLY A 394 34.38 -5.89 -11.37
CA GLY A 394 35.62 -6.56 -10.93
C GLY A 394 35.50 -7.34 -9.60
N ALA A 395 34.28 -7.61 -9.13
CA ALA A 395 34.01 -8.28 -7.86
C ALA A 395 33.73 -9.79 -8.03
N SER A 396 34.00 -10.55 -6.98
CA SER A 396 33.87 -12.02 -6.97
C SER A 396 33.16 -12.54 -5.72
N GLY A 397 32.49 -13.69 -5.87
CA GLY A 397 31.74 -14.35 -4.79
C GLY A 397 30.47 -13.60 -4.35
N SER A 398 30.01 -13.91 -3.15
CA SER A 398 28.98 -13.16 -2.43
C SER A 398 29.38 -13.09 -0.97
N GLN A 399 29.14 -11.94 -0.34
CA GLN A 399 29.21 -11.78 1.11
C GLN A 399 28.01 -12.46 1.77
N THR A 400 28.16 -12.89 3.03
CA THR A 400 27.03 -13.37 3.84
C THR A 400 26.02 -12.23 4.04
N ALA A 401 24.82 -12.39 3.49
CA ALA A 401 23.75 -11.43 3.65
C ALA A 401 23.12 -11.56 5.05
N ASP A 402 23.35 -10.56 5.91
CA ASP A 402 22.56 -10.31 7.12
C ASP A 402 22.05 -8.86 7.08
N PHE A 403 20.73 -8.68 6.99
CA PHE A 403 20.10 -7.37 7.08
C PHE A 403 18.64 -7.43 7.56
N HIS A 404 18.19 -6.32 8.14
CA HIS A 404 16.78 -6.12 8.52
C HIS A 404 16.07 -5.17 7.55
N SER A 405 15.04 -5.67 6.85
CA SER A 405 14.06 -4.81 6.19
C SER A 405 12.99 -4.41 7.21
N ILE A 406 12.94 -3.14 7.59
CA ILE A 406 11.89 -2.63 8.47
C ILE A 406 10.53 -2.56 7.76
N LEU A 407 9.47 -2.72 8.54
CA LEU A 407 8.10 -2.51 8.10
C LEU A 407 7.77 -1.03 7.88
N PRO A 408 6.74 -0.70 7.08
CA PRO A 408 6.32 0.67 6.79
C PRO A 408 5.51 1.26 7.95
N MET A 409 6.15 1.45 9.11
CA MET A 409 5.48 1.92 10.33
C MET A 409 4.78 3.26 10.11
N ALA A 410 3.49 3.32 10.45
CA ALA A 410 2.66 4.50 10.27
C ALA A 410 1.77 4.75 11.49
N PHE A 411 1.73 6.02 11.91
CA PHE A 411 0.64 6.54 12.73
C PHE A 411 -0.56 6.82 11.82
N GLN A 412 -1.76 6.42 12.22
CA GLN A 412 -2.99 6.79 11.52
C GLN A 412 -4.02 7.32 12.52
N ALA A 413 -4.59 8.48 12.21
CA ALA A 413 -5.70 9.09 12.95
C ALA A 413 -6.83 9.43 11.98
N SER A 414 -8.08 9.15 12.36
CA SER A 414 -9.24 9.47 11.53
C SER A 414 -10.42 9.93 12.37
N VAL A 415 -11.19 10.87 11.83
CA VAL A 415 -12.49 11.28 12.36
C VAL A 415 -13.54 10.94 11.31
N ASP A 416 -14.61 10.25 11.69
CA ASP A 416 -15.76 9.98 10.81
C ASP A 416 -17.03 10.58 11.39
N TYR A 417 -17.72 11.40 10.61
CA TYR A 417 -18.90 12.16 11.03
C TYR A 417 -20.15 11.71 10.27
N ASN A 418 -21.22 11.42 11.01
CA ASN A 418 -22.52 10.99 10.52
C ASN A 418 -23.41 12.22 10.29
N ILE A 419 -23.44 12.73 9.06
CA ILE A 419 -24.19 13.97 8.72
C ILE A 419 -25.70 13.71 8.80
N GLN A 420 -26.14 12.62 8.20
CA GLN A 420 -27.52 12.15 8.19
C GLN A 420 -27.53 10.65 7.89
N PRO A 421 -28.63 9.91 8.12
CA PRO A 421 -28.68 8.47 7.86
C PRO A 421 -28.18 8.12 6.45
N LYS A 422 -27.15 7.25 6.40
CA LYS A 422 -26.40 6.81 5.20
C LYS A 422 -25.39 7.80 4.59
N ILE A 423 -25.24 9.04 5.09
CA ILE A 423 -24.24 9.99 4.56
C ILE A 423 -23.21 10.31 5.64
N TYR A 424 -21.96 9.99 5.34
CA TYR A 424 -20.82 10.20 6.23
C TYR A 424 -19.73 11.01 5.53
N VAL A 425 -18.94 11.75 6.30
CA VAL A 425 -17.68 12.33 5.86
C VAL A 425 -16.58 11.90 6.82
N ASN A 426 -15.59 11.20 6.27
CA ASN A 426 -14.40 10.79 7.00
C ASN A 426 -13.20 11.67 6.65
N ALA A 427 -12.53 12.22 7.66
CA ALA A 427 -11.18 12.75 7.53
C ALA A 427 -10.18 11.69 8.00
N LEU A 428 -9.16 11.38 7.21
CA LEU A 428 -8.09 10.43 7.51
C LEU A 428 -6.74 11.12 7.36
N TRP A 429 -5.92 11.09 8.41
CA TRP A 429 -4.53 11.46 8.41
C TRP A 429 -3.66 10.22 8.62
N VAL A 430 -2.72 9.98 7.70
CA VAL A 430 -1.66 8.98 7.86
C VAL A 430 -0.32 9.69 7.88
N GLN A 431 0.53 9.33 8.83
CA GLN A 431 1.90 9.82 8.92
C GLN A 431 2.87 8.64 9.02
N ASN A 432 3.64 8.42 7.95
CA ASN A 432 4.79 7.52 7.95
C ASN A 432 5.82 7.95 9.01
N LEU A 433 6.27 7.01 9.83
CA LEU A 433 7.27 7.23 10.88
C LEU A 433 8.68 6.78 10.46
N ILE A 434 8.82 6.11 9.32
CA ILE A 434 10.10 5.60 8.84
C ILE A 434 10.97 6.69 8.17
N PRO A 435 12.23 6.91 8.59
CA PRO A 435 13.12 7.90 7.99
C PRO A 435 13.66 7.48 6.61
N GLN A 436 14.20 8.43 5.84
CA GLN A 436 14.75 8.17 4.51
C GLN A 436 16.07 7.38 4.49
N SER A 437 16.80 7.35 5.61
CA SER A 437 18.03 6.57 5.78
C SER A 437 17.78 5.07 5.98
N ALA A 438 16.64 4.70 6.59
CA ALA A 438 16.39 3.31 7.02
C ALA A 438 16.08 2.38 5.84
N PHE A 439 16.65 1.18 5.90
CA PHE A 439 16.54 0.13 4.88
C PHE A 439 15.21 -0.64 5.02
N GLY A 440 14.35 -0.58 4.00
CA GLY A 440 13.10 -1.33 3.96
C GLY A 440 11.93 -0.53 3.42
N MET A 441 10.74 -0.88 3.90
CA MET A 441 9.46 -0.36 3.42
C MET A 441 9.07 0.93 4.14
N ARG A 442 8.31 1.79 3.45
CA ARG A 442 7.82 3.07 3.97
C ARG A 442 6.33 3.21 3.71
N ALA A 443 5.62 3.81 4.64
CA ALA A 443 4.22 4.17 4.45
C ALA A 443 4.13 5.46 3.63
N GLU A 444 2.92 5.73 3.14
CA GLU A 444 2.56 7.06 2.72
C GLU A 444 2.32 7.95 3.95
N SER A 445 2.71 9.23 3.86
CA SER A 445 1.99 10.24 4.62
C SER A 445 1.02 10.96 3.68
N MET A 446 -0.23 11.10 4.10
CA MET A 446 -1.28 11.79 3.36
C MET A 446 -2.35 12.31 4.30
N LEU A 447 -3.15 13.25 3.79
CA LEU A 447 -4.41 13.67 4.40
C LEU A 447 -5.51 13.47 3.36
N SER A 448 -6.66 12.94 3.78
CA SER A 448 -7.83 12.80 2.91
C SER A 448 -9.14 13.15 3.61
N VAL A 449 -10.11 13.59 2.80
CA VAL A 449 -11.50 13.81 3.16
C VAL A 449 -12.36 13.00 2.20
N THR A 450 -13.11 12.06 2.75
CA THR A 450 -13.88 11.05 2.02
C THR A 450 -15.36 11.16 2.38
N PRO A 451 -16.13 12.00 1.68
CA PRO A 451 -17.59 11.85 1.63
C PRO A 451 -17.96 10.48 1.08
N ARG A 452 -18.96 9.83 1.71
CA ARG A 452 -19.53 8.56 1.26
C ARG A 452 -21.04 8.51 1.46
N TYR A 453 -21.71 7.81 0.54
CA TYR A 453 -23.04 7.25 0.75
C TYR A 453 -22.86 5.78 1.13
N GLU A 454 -23.38 5.37 2.29
CA GLU A 454 -23.17 4.05 2.88
C GLU A 454 -24.49 3.31 3.14
N HIS A 455 -24.64 2.14 2.54
CA HIS A 455 -25.68 1.18 2.87
C HIS A 455 -25.06 -0.21 3.10
N LYS A 456 -25.78 -1.11 3.79
CA LYS A 456 -25.30 -2.48 4.05
C LYS A 456 -24.91 -3.21 2.76
N TRP A 457 -25.73 -3.08 1.72
CA TRP A 457 -25.54 -3.75 0.42
C TRP A 457 -24.72 -2.96 -0.60
N TYR A 458 -24.60 -1.64 -0.47
CA TYR A 458 -23.86 -0.84 -1.46
C TYR A 458 -23.31 0.45 -0.84
N GLU A 459 -22.21 0.94 -1.37
CA GLU A 459 -21.51 2.12 -0.85
C GLU A 459 -20.76 2.80 -1.99
N ILE A 460 -20.75 4.14 -1.99
CA ILE A 460 -20.04 4.97 -2.96
C ILE A 460 -19.28 6.03 -2.20
N SER A 461 -17.97 6.12 -2.42
CA SER A 461 -17.06 7.02 -1.71
C SER A 461 -16.23 7.83 -2.71
N VAL A 462 -16.06 9.12 -2.44
CA VAL A 462 -15.27 10.04 -3.28
C VAL A 462 -14.12 10.62 -2.44
N PRO A 463 -13.02 9.87 -2.23
CA PRO A 463 -11.90 10.38 -1.46
C PRO A 463 -11.19 11.52 -2.20
N VAL A 464 -11.13 12.70 -1.57
CA VAL A 464 -10.30 13.82 -2.00
C VAL A 464 -9.10 13.87 -1.08
N SER A 465 -7.90 13.67 -1.60
CA SER A 465 -6.68 13.50 -0.80
C SER A 465 -5.52 14.34 -1.31
N ILE A 466 -4.60 14.66 -0.41
CA ILE A 466 -3.28 15.20 -0.78
C ILE A 466 -2.21 14.16 -0.41
N MET A 467 -1.90 13.38 -1.44
CA MET A 467 -1.04 12.20 -1.39
C MET A 467 0.42 12.58 -1.67
N ASN A 468 1.30 11.59 -1.74
CA ASN A 468 2.73 11.78 -2.01
C ASN A 468 3.45 12.68 -0.96
N ARG A 469 3.21 12.46 0.35
CA ARG A 469 3.54 13.40 1.44
C ARG A 469 3.08 14.82 1.14
N TYR A 470 1.75 14.96 1.05
CA TYR A 470 1.09 16.25 0.95
C TYR A 470 1.55 17.09 -0.27
N SER A 471 2.02 16.44 -1.35
CA SER A 471 2.62 17.10 -2.51
C SER A 471 1.91 16.81 -3.84
N SER A 472 0.92 15.91 -3.86
CA SER A 472 0.14 15.58 -5.06
C SER A 472 -1.34 15.47 -4.71
N PRO A 473 -2.15 16.49 -5.04
CA PRO A 473 -3.60 16.41 -4.85
C PRO A 473 -4.18 15.33 -5.77
N ALA A 474 -5.18 14.64 -5.25
CA ALA A 474 -5.84 13.52 -5.88
C ALA A 474 -7.34 13.56 -5.59
N ILE A 475 -8.10 13.01 -6.53
CA ILE A 475 -9.50 12.65 -6.34
C ILE A 475 -9.65 11.21 -6.78
N GLY A 476 -10.29 10.42 -5.95
CA GLY A 476 -10.63 9.04 -6.21
C GLY A 476 -12.14 8.82 -6.34
N LEU A 477 -12.48 7.59 -6.68
CA LEU A 477 -13.84 7.08 -6.70
C LEU A 477 -13.79 5.59 -6.34
N ALA A 478 -14.58 5.19 -5.36
CA ALA A 478 -14.69 3.81 -4.93
C ALA A 478 -16.16 3.40 -4.77
N MET A 479 -16.43 2.12 -5.06
CA MET A 479 -17.75 1.52 -5.01
C MET A 479 -17.70 0.14 -4.38
N ARG A 480 -18.72 -0.20 -3.61
CA ARG A 480 -19.01 -1.55 -3.12
C ARG A 480 -20.44 -1.92 -3.51
N ALA A 481 -20.64 -3.12 -4.03
CA ALA A 481 -21.91 -3.67 -4.47
C ALA A 481 -22.01 -5.14 -4.06
N GLY A 482 -22.76 -5.40 -2.99
CA GLY A 482 -22.85 -6.71 -2.36
C GLY A 482 -21.46 -7.19 -1.90
N PRO A 483 -20.96 -8.33 -2.42
CA PRO A 483 -19.63 -8.83 -2.09
C PRO A 483 -18.50 -8.17 -2.90
N LEU A 484 -18.80 -7.53 -4.03
CA LEU A 484 -17.80 -6.92 -4.91
C LEU A 484 -17.47 -5.50 -4.45
N TRP A 485 -16.21 -5.11 -4.52
CA TRP A 485 -15.78 -3.71 -4.40
C TRP A 485 -14.65 -3.39 -5.36
N PHE A 486 -14.55 -2.13 -5.77
CA PHE A 486 -13.48 -1.61 -6.61
C PHE A 486 -13.34 -0.09 -6.47
N GLY A 487 -12.23 0.45 -6.91
CA GLY A 487 -12.01 1.89 -6.93
C GLY A 487 -10.60 2.32 -7.32
N THR A 488 -10.38 3.61 -7.25
CA THR A 488 -9.10 4.27 -7.45
C THR A 488 -9.00 5.47 -6.54
N ASP A 489 -7.83 5.71 -5.93
CA ASP A 489 -7.52 6.94 -5.20
C ASP A 489 -6.96 8.04 -6.11
N HIS A 490 -6.62 7.71 -7.36
CA HIS A 490 -6.07 8.61 -8.38
C HIS A 490 -6.85 8.47 -9.70
N LEU A 491 -8.11 8.93 -9.72
CA LEU A 491 -8.97 8.90 -10.90
C LEU A 491 -8.38 9.69 -12.08
N THR A 492 -7.72 10.82 -11.80
CA THR A 492 -6.95 11.60 -12.79
C THR A 492 -5.76 10.83 -13.35
N GLY A 493 -5.16 9.94 -12.55
CA GLY A 493 -4.17 8.96 -13.00
C GLY A 493 -4.80 7.97 -13.98
N LEU A 494 -5.79 7.22 -13.51
CA LEU A 494 -6.47 6.17 -14.28
C LEU A 494 -7.00 6.65 -15.65
N LEU A 495 -7.54 7.86 -15.69
CA LEU A 495 -8.08 8.50 -16.90
C LEU A 495 -7.06 9.30 -17.73
N ASN A 496 -5.78 9.38 -17.32
CA ASN A 496 -4.73 10.18 -17.97
C ASN A 496 -5.09 11.68 -18.13
N ILE A 497 -5.55 12.29 -17.04
CA ILE A 497 -5.91 13.72 -16.99
C ILE A 497 -4.71 14.50 -16.42
N GLY A 498 -4.13 15.39 -17.23
CA GLY A 498 -3.09 16.33 -16.79
C GLY A 498 -1.66 15.75 -16.72
N ASN A 499 -1.39 14.68 -17.47
CA ASN A 499 -0.09 13.97 -17.55
C ASN A 499 0.37 13.48 -16.16
N PRO A 500 -0.29 12.44 -15.61
CA PRO A 500 -0.16 12.03 -14.22
C PRO A 500 1.23 11.44 -13.89
N LYS A 501 1.54 11.45 -12.60
CA LYS A 501 2.76 10.87 -12.01
C LYS A 501 2.47 9.69 -11.07
N SER A 502 1.21 9.57 -10.66
CA SER A 502 0.70 8.51 -9.78
C SER A 502 -0.49 7.80 -10.44
N PHE A 503 -0.58 6.50 -10.20
CA PHE A 503 -1.69 5.62 -10.55
C PHE A 503 -2.00 4.75 -9.34
N ASN A 504 -3.29 4.47 -9.14
CA ASN A 504 -3.78 3.62 -8.07
C ASN A 504 -5.05 2.93 -8.60
N LEU A 505 -5.20 1.63 -8.35
CA LEU A 505 -6.39 0.85 -8.67
C LEU A 505 -6.55 -0.24 -7.62
N TYR A 506 -7.77 -0.54 -7.23
CA TYR A 506 -8.06 -1.66 -6.34
C TYR A 506 -9.41 -2.32 -6.62
N PHE A 507 -9.51 -3.59 -6.28
CA PHE A 507 -10.73 -4.39 -6.39
C PHE A 507 -10.70 -5.58 -5.42
N GLY A 508 -11.85 -6.18 -5.12
CA GLY A 508 -11.92 -7.40 -4.33
C GLY A 508 -13.32 -8.00 -4.20
N LEU A 509 -13.34 -9.23 -3.70
CA LEU A 509 -14.53 -10.01 -3.40
C LEU A 509 -14.51 -10.43 -1.93
N SER A 510 -15.48 -9.95 -1.17
CA SER A 510 -15.58 -10.15 0.27
C SER A 510 -17.04 -10.08 0.74
N ALA A 511 -17.53 -11.14 1.37
CA ALA A 511 -18.92 -11.26 1.80
C ALA A 511 -19.02 -11.32 3.33
N GLY A 512 -20.20 -11.03 3.89
CA GLY A 512 -20.42 -11.18 5.32
C GLY A 512 -21.89 -11.37 5.68
N LEU A 513 -22.12 -12.15 6.74
CA LEU A 513 -23.43 -12.31 7.36
C LEU A 513 -23.69 -11.09 8.23
N PHE A 514 -24.62 -10.22 7.80
CA PHE A 514 -25.04 -9.08 8.60
C PHE A 514 -25.67 -9.54 9.92
N ARG A 515 -25.48 -8.78 10.99
CA ARG A 515 -26.22 -8.99 12.24
C ARG A 515 -27.71 -8.75 11.98
N ARG A 516 -28.56 -9.65 12.47
CA ARG A 516 -30.01 -9.46 12.46
C ARG A 516 -30.36 -8.20 13.28
N PRO A 517 -31.38 -7.43 12.89
CA PRO A 517 -32.02 -6.49 13.82
C PRO A 517 -32.65 -7.29 14.98
N PRO A 518 -33.00 -6.63 16.11
CA PRO A 518 -33.73 -7.30 17.17
C PRO A 518 -35.05 -7.91 16.67
N GLU A 519 -35.27 -9.18 17.01
CA GLU A 519 -36.60 -9.79 16.95
C GLU A 519 -37.50 -9.15 18.03
N MET A 520 -38.82 -9.13 17.83
CA MET A 520 -39.74 -8.16 18.46
C MET A 520 -39.62 -8.01 19.99
N ALA A 521 -39.68 -6.77 20.46
CA ALA A 521 -39.87 -6.45 21.86
C ALA A 521 -41.23 -6.96 22.40
N ASN A 522 -41.33 -7.08 23.71
CA ASN A 522 -42.54 -7.42 24.49
C ASN A 522 -42.99 -8.90 24.44
N LYS A 523 -42.22 -9.77 25.10
CA LYS A 523 -42.82 -10.65 26.11
C LYS A 523 -42.31 -10.24 27.49
N CYS A 524 -43.20 -10.20 28.47
CA CYS A 524 -42.97 -9.64 29.80
C CYS A 524 -41.90 -10.41 30.59
N TRP A 525 -40.64 -9.99 30.47
CA TRP A 525 -39.53 -10.43 31.32
C TRP A 525 -39.19 -9.32 32.33
N PRO A 526 -39.16 -9.61 33.64
CA PRO A 526 -38.69 -8.64 34.62
C PRO A 526 -37.21 -8.31 34.35
N ALA A 527 -36.83 -7.04 34.54
CA ALA A 527 -35.46 -6.59 34.25
C ALA A 527 -34.44 -7.28 35.17
N GLU A 528 -33.42 -7.92 34.59
CA GLU A 528 -32.47 -8.69 35.39
C GLU A 528 -31.47 -7.74 36.08
N LYS A 529 -31.39 -7.80 37.42
CA LYS A 529 -30.44 -6.98 38.19
C LYS A 529 -29.01 -7.40 37.84
N SER A 530 -28.20 -6.42 37.40
CA SER A 530 -26.75 -6.57 37.15
C SER A 530 -26.04 -7.38 38.22
N TRP A 531 -25.06 -8.21 37.84
CA TRP A 531 -24.34 -9.10 38.76
C TRP A 531 -23.70 -8.36 39.94
N LEU A 532 -23.15 -7.15 39.70
CA LEU A 532 -22.66 -6.25 40.74
C LEU A 532 -23.77 -5.86 41.73
N ARG A 533 -24.97 -5.52 41.23
CA ARG A 533 -26.13 -5.26 42.10
C ARG A 533 -26.59 -6.51 42.86
N ARG A 534 -26.47 -7.72 42.31
CA ARG A 534 -26.76 -8.97 43.07
C ARG A 534 -25.80 -9.20 44.24
N ILE A 535 -24.56 -8.72 44.16
CA ILE A 535 -23.58 -8.78 45.26
C ILE A 535 -23.89 -7.73 46.33
N PHE A 536 -24.15 -6.48 45.94
CA PHE A 536 -24.38 -5.39 46.90
C PHE A 536 -25.81 -5.29 47.45
N SER A 537 -26.83 -5.80 46.75
CA SER A 537 -28.24 -5.81 47.23
C SER A 537 -28.61 -7.10 47.98
N ARG A 538 -27.71 -7.60 48.84
CA ARG A 538 -27.91 -8.82 49.65
C ARG A 538 -27.79 -8.57 51.17
N ARG A 539 -28.05 -7.33 51.57
CA ARG A 539 -28.54 -6.94 52.90
C ARG A 539 -29.95 -6.38 52.72
N ASP A 540 -30.67 -6.23 53.82
CA ASP A 540 -32.08 -5.77 53.91
C ASP A 540 -33.13 -6.84 53.59
N SER A 541 -33.07 -7.97 54.32
CA SER A 541 -34.19 -8.91 54.47
C SER A 541 -34.03 -9.78 55.74
N PHE A 542 -34.24 -9.18 56.91
CA PHE A 542 -34.56 -9.83 58.19
C PHE A 542 -35.28 -8.82 59.09
#